data_AF-A0A939XF96-F1
#
_entry.id   AF-A0A939XF96-F1
#
_cell.length_a   1.000
_cell.length_b   1.000
_cell.length_c   1.000
_cell.angle_alpha   90.00
_cell.angle_beta   90.00
_cell.angle_gamma   90.00
#
_symmetry.space_group_name_H-M   'P 1'
#
loop_
_entity.id
_entity.type
_entity.pdbx_description
1 polymer ?
#
loop_
_entity_poly.entity_id
_entity_poly.type
_entity_poly.pdbx_seq_one_letter_code
_entity_poly.pdbx_strand_id
1 'polypeptide(L)'
;MTVEGEGVGTIVEKKSRFIATVFYTDSEDDAKEKIAALRKKYWDARHNCYAYVIGTDDPLERQSDDGEPSHTAGMPILSALKDSGLRNVCCVVTRYFGGVLLGTGGLTRAYREAAVQGIAGSVIRKRMLMCRAVALTDYAGQSRMLRILSGEGINPGETIYEAEGVKIVFHCSEEKLPVIASAIQEATAGEGRVNSECLEYVTIS
;
A
#
# COMPACT_ATOMS: atom_id res chain seq x y z
N MET A 1 4.60 -7.03 -3.66
CA MET A 1 4.92 -5.73 -4.28
C MET A 1 3.70 -4.84 -4.19
N THR A 2 3.86 -3.54 -4.06
CA THR A 2 2.76 -2.56 -4.07
C THR A 2 3.23 -1.23 -4.63
N VAL A 3 2.32 -0.28 -4.81
CA VAL A 3 2.64 1.07 -5.30
C VAL A 3 3.05 1.98 -4.14
N GLU A 4 3.98 2.88 -4.41
CA GLU A 4 4.38 3.98 -3.54
C GLU A 4 3.68 5.25 -4.02
N GLY A 5 2.80 5.81 -3.19
CA GLY A 5 2.03 7.00 -3.53
C GLY A 5 0.95 6.76 -4.59
N GLU A 6 0.66 7.79 -5.39
CA GLU A 6 -0.29 7.78 -6.50
C GLU A 6 0.47 7.64 -7.83
N GLY A 7 0.06 6.69 -8.66
CA GLY A 7 0.46 6.56 -10.06
C GLY A 7 -0.69 6.92 -11.00
N VAL A 8 -0.38 7.53 -12.14
CA VAL A 8 -1.39 7.97 -13.12
C VAL A 8 -1.02 7.51 -14.52
N GLY A 9 -2.02 7.07 -15.27
CA GLY A 9 -1.92 6.73 -16.69
C GLY A 9 -3.12 7.27 -17.45
N THR A 10 -2.95 7.58 -18.73
CA THR A 10 -4.06 8.06 -19.58
C THR A 10 -3.98 7.43 -20.96
N ILE A 11 -5.14 7.03 -21.47
CA ILE A 11 -5.30 6.63 -22.87
C ILE A 11 -6.49 7.36 -23.50
N VAL A 12 -6.49 7.42 -24.83
CA VAL A 12 -7.61 7.91 -25.62
C VAL A 12 -7.98 6.87 -26.66
N GLU A 13 -9.22 6.39 -26.61
CA GLU A 13 -9.76 5.40 -27.56
C GLU A 13 -11.06 5.94 -28.15
N LYS A 14 -11.13 6.07 -29.48
CA LYS A 14 -12.27 6.66 -30.21
C LYS A 14 -12.79 7.95 -29.57
N LYS A 15 -11.89 8.88 -29.29
CA LYS A 15 -12.13 10.18 -28.61
C LYS A 15 -12.58 10.08 -27.15
N SER A 16 -12.86 8.88 -26.63
CA SER A 16 -13.11 8.69 -25.21
C SER A 16 -11.79 8.70 -24.46
N ARG A 17 -11.71 9.44 -23.37
CA ARG A 17 -10.50 9.56 -22.54
C ARG A 17 -10.67 8.74 -21.27
N PHE A 18 -9.67 7.95 -20.94
CA PHE A 18 -9.62 7.11 -19.75
C PHE A 18 -8.40 7.52 -18.93
N ILE A 19 -8.62 7.90 -17.68
CA ILE A 19 -7.58 8.31 -16.75
C ILE A 19 -7.55 7.26 -15.64
N ALA A 20 -6.49 6.48 -15.57
CA ALA A 20 -6.27 5.55 -14.47
C ALA A 20 -5.48 6.25 -13.36
N THR A 21 -6.00 6.17 -12.15
CA THR A 21 -5.30 6.56 -10.92
C THR A 21 -5.14 5.33 -10.05
N VAL A 22 -3.89 4.97 -9.76
CA VAL A 22 -3.51 3.79 -8.97
C VAL A 22 -2.89 4.26 -7.67
N PHE A 23 -3.29 3.66 -6.55
CA PHE A 23 -2.80 4.06 -5.24
C PHE A 23 -2.77 2.89 -4.25
N TYR A 24 -1.92 3.03 -3.23
CA TYR A 24 -1.83 2.09 -2.12
C TYR A 24 -3.08 2.17 -1.24
N THR A 25 -3.58 1.01 -0.82
CA THR A 25 -4.64 0.87 0.18
C THR A 25 -4.53 -0.50 0.85
N ASP A 26 -4.59 -0.54 2.18
CA ASP A 26 -4.52 -1.77 2.98
C ASP A 26 -5.81 -2.09 3.75
N SER A 27 -6.82 -1.25 3.63
CA SER A 27 -8.16 -1.48 4.17
C SER A 27 -9.25 -1.10 3.19
N GLU A 28 -10.43 -1.69 3.36
CA GLU A 28 -11.57 -1.37 2.50
C GLU A 28 -12.04 0.08 2.68
N ASP A 29 -11.89 0.63 3.89
CA ASP A 29 -12.36 1.97 4.22
C ASP A 29 -11.42 3.04 3.64
N ASP A 30 -10.09 2.85 3.70
CA ASP A 30 -9.13 3.71 3.00
C ASP A 30 -9.37 3.70 1.48
N ALA A 31 -9.66 2.54 0.90
CA ALA A 31 -10.01 2.42 -0.51
C ALA A 31 -11.27 3.24 -0.84
N LYS A 32 -12.35 3.09 -0.05
CA LYS A 32 -13.61 3.82 -0.25
C LYS A 32 -13.42 5.33 -0.14
N GLU A 33 -12.63 5.79 0.83
CA GLU A 33 -12.37 7.22 1.02
C GLU A 33 -11.66 7.82 -0.20
N LYS A 34 -10.59 7.18 -0.67
CA LYS A 34 -9.83 7.63 -1.84
C LYS A 34 -10.64 7.55 -3.14
N ILE A 35 -11.45 6.51 -3.32
CA ILE A 35 -12.40 6.40 -4.45
C ILE A 35 -13.39 7.57 -4.42
N ALA A 36 -13.96 7.89 -3.26
CA ALA A 36 -14.89 9.00 -3.10
C ALA A 36 -14.20 10.36 -3.38
N ALA A 37 -12.95 10.53 -2.96
CA ALA A 37 -12.15 11.71 -3.27
C ALA A 37 -11.92 11.87 -4.78
N LEU A 38 -11.60 10.79 -5.50
CA LEU A 38 -11.44 10.82 -6.96
C LEU A 38 -12.76 11.10 -7.68
N ARG A 39 -13.88 10.55 -7.21
CA ARG A 39 -15.21 10.88 -7.74
C ARG A 39 -15.55 12.36 -7.57
N LYS A 40 -15.14 12.99 -6.46
CA LYS A 40 -15.28 14.44 -6.25
C LYS A 40 -14.35 15.25 -7.16
N LYS A 41 -13.09 14.81 -7.33
CA LYS A 41 -12.10 15.44 -8.21
C LYS A 41 -12.58 15.44 -9.67
N TYR A 42 -13.15 14.33 -10.13
CA TYR A 42 -13.70 14.15 -11.48
C TYR A 42 -15.23 14.10 -11.47
N TRP A 43 -15.85 15.10 -10.84
CA TRP A 43 -17.31 15.16 -10.64
C TRP A 43 -18.12 15.22 -11.94
N ASP A 44 -17.50 15.67 -13.03
CA ASP A 44 -18.10 15.80 -14.37
C ASP A 44 -17.90 14.55 -15.24
N ALA A 45 -17.12 13.57 -14.78
CA ALA A 45 -16.99 12.28 -15.43
C ALA A 45 -18.23 11.41 -15.19
N ARG A 46 -18.64 10.65 -16.21
CA ARG A 46 -19.82 9.78 -16.11
C ARG A 46 -19.56 8.50 -15.33
N HIS A 47 -18.33 7.99 -15.42
CA HIS A 47 -17.95 6.70 -14.85
C HIS A 47 -16.58 6.80 -14.19
N ASN A 48 -16.50 6.36 -12.94
CA ASN A 48 -15.32 6.15 -12.13
C ASN A 48 -15.30 4.68 -11.72
N CYS A 49 -15.06 3.81 -12.70
CA CYS A 49 -14.99 2.37 -12.51
C CYS A 49 -13.72 2.04 -11.71
N TYR A 50 -13.76 1.02 -10.88
CA TYR A 50 -12.60 0.71 -10.03
C TYR A 50 -12.45 -0.78 -9.78
N ALA A 51 -11.25 -1.16 -9.36
CA ALA A 51 -11.01 -2.41 -8.67
C ALA A 51 -9.89 -2.26 -7.64
N TYR A 52 -9.85 -3.17 -6.67
CA TYR A 52 -8.75 -3.26 -5.72
C TYR A 52 -8.48 -4.70 -5.29
N VAL A 53 -7.25 -4.92 -4.82
CA VAL A 53 -6.74 -6.18 -4.26
C VAL A 53 -6.03 -5.84 -2.95
N ILE A 54 -6.60 -6.27 -1.82
CA ILE A 54 -6.12 -5.93 -0.47
C ILE A 54 -5.80 -7.21 0.29
N GLY A 55 -4.61 -7.31 0.90
CA GLY A 55 -4.11 -8.51 1.56
C GLY A 55 -3.16 -9.34 0.69
N THR A 56 -2.53 -10.35 1.28
CA THR A 56 -1.49 -11.18 0.65
C THR A 56 -1.95 -12.59 0.32
N ASP A 57 -2.39 -13.36 1.32
CA ASP A 57 -2.67 -14.80 1.19
C ASP A 57 -4.06 -15.07 0.63
N ASP A 58 -5.09 -14.50 1.25
CA ASP A 58 -6.47 -14.50 0.77
C ASP A 58 -6.93 -13.04 0.56
N PRO A 59 -6.58 -12.43 -0.58
CA PRO A 59 -6.81 -11.02 -0.78
C PRO A 59 -8.32 -10.72 -0.95
N LEU A 60 -8.78 -9.68 -0.28
CA LEU A 60 -10.05 -9.05 -0.60
C LEU A 60 -9.97 -8.41 -1.99
N GLU A 61 -10.76 -8.94 -2.92
CA GLU A 61 -10.90 -8.41 -4.26
C GLU A 61 -12.27 -7.76 -4.43
N ARG A 62 -12.31 -6.54 -4.97
CA ARG A 62 -13.56 -5.89 -5.35
C ARG A 62 -13.43 -5.15 -6.66
N GLN A 63 -14.54 -5.05 -7.38
CA GLN A 63 -14.62 -4.34 -8.64
C GLN A 63 -16.00 -3.68 -8.81
N SER A 64 -16.04 -2.60 -9.57
CA SER A 64 -17.26 -1.86 -9.90
C SER A 64 -17.19 -1.30 -11.31
N ASP A 65 -18.27 -1.49 -12.07
CA ASP A 65 -18.44 -0.92 -13.39
C ASP A 65 -18.98 0.53 -13.36
N ASP A 66 -19.40 1.06 -12.21
CA ASP A 66 -19.94 2.43 -12.03
C ASP A 66 -20.90 2.90 -13.15
N GLY A 67 -21.85 2.02 -13.55
CA GLY A 67 -22.85 2.31 -14.58
C GLY A 67 -22.41 2.02 -16.02
N GLU A 68 -21.17 1.56 -16.26
CA GLU A 68 -20.81 0.88 -17.51
C GLU A 68 -21.56 -0.45 -17.65
N PRO A 69 -21.67 -1.02 -18.87
CA PRO A 69 -22.19 -2.36 -19.05
C PRO A 69 -21.45 -3.38 -18.18
N SER A 70 -22.20 -4.34 -17.64
CA SER A 70 -21.68 -5.32 -16.68
C SER A 70 -20.42 -6.03 -17.18
N HIS A 71 -19.41 -6.08 -16.31
CA HIS A 71 -18.10 -6.69 -16.51
C HIS A 71 -17.25 -6.10 -17.64
N THR A 72 -17.59 -4.91 -18.14
CA THR A 72 -16.81 -4.24 -19.19
C THR A 72 -15.75 -3.27 -18.66
N ALA A 73 -15.78 -2.94 -17.36
CA ALA A 73 -14.83 -2.00 -16.77
C ALA A 73 -14.13 -2.55 -15.52
N GLY A 74 -14.88 -2.86 -14.46
CA GLY A 74 -14.30 -3.29 -13.17
C GLY A 74 -13.51 -4.59 -13.27
N MET A 75 -14.07 -5.61 -13.93
CA MET A 75 -13.41 -6.91 -14.11
C MET A 75 -12.09 -6.80 -14.93
N PRO A 76 -12.04 -6.03 -16.04
CA PRO A 76 -10.79 -5.70 -16.72
C PRO A 76 -9.74 -5.00 -15.87
N ILE A 77 -10.14 -4.02 -15.05
CA ILE A 77 -9.23 -3.33 -14.12
C ILE A 77 -8.67 -4.32 -13.09
N LEU A 78 -9.53 -5.15 -12.50
CA LEU A 78 -9.12 -6.17 -11.54
C LEU A 78 -8.13 -7.17 -12.16
N SER A 79 -8.40 -7.59 -13.39
CA SER A 79 -7.51 -8.50 -14.12
C SER A 79 -6.13 -7.89 -14.32
N ALA A 80 -6.03 -6.61 -14.70
CA ALA A 80 -4.75 -5.92 -14.82
C ALA A 80 -3.97 -5.83 -13.49
N LEU A 81 -4.67 -5.55 -12.38
CA LEU A 81 -4.05 -5.55 -11.06
C LEU A 81 -3.51 -6.94 -10.69
N LYS A 82 -4.29 -8.00 -10.93
CA LYS A 82 -3.88 -9.38 -10.64
C LYS A 82 -2.70 -9.83 -11.50
N ASP A 83 -2.74 -9.53 -12.79
CA ASP A 83 -1.65 -9.84 -13.73
C ASP A 83 -0.33 -9.15 -13.34
N SER A 84 -0.41 -7.97 -12.69
CA SER A 84 0.77 -7.25 -12.20
C SER A 84 1.39 -7.84 -10.93
N GLY A 85 0.70 -8.74 -10.22
CA GLY A 85 1.14 -9.29 -8.94
C GLY A 85 1.21 -8.28 -7.78
N LEU A 86 0.63 -7.08 -7.96
CA LEU A 86 0.56 -6.06 -6.92
C LEU A 86 -0.50 -6.43 -5.86
N ARG A 87 -0.22 -6.09 -4.61
CA ARG A 87 -1.10 -6.25 -3.45
C ARG A 87 -1.31 -4.90 -2.76
N ASN A 88 -2.36 -4.78 -1.95
CA ASN A 88 -2.73 -3.55 -1.24
C ASN A 88 -2.80 -2.35 -2.20
N VAL A 89 -3.55 -2.54 -3.28
CA VAL A 89 -3.60 -1.60 -4.40
C VAL A 89 -5.03 -1.42 -4.88
N CYS A 90 -5.39 -0.17 -5.20
CA CYS A 90 -6.62 0.18 -5.90
C CYS A 90 -6.30 0.93 -7.18
N CYS A 91 -7.09 0.67 -8.21
CA CYS A 91 -7.08 1.44 -9.45
C CYS A 91 -8.50 1.95 -9.72
N VAL A 92 -8.63 3.26 -9.92
CA VAL A 92 -9.84 3.93 -10.40
C VAL A 92 -9.58 4.40 -11.83
N VAL A 93 -10.45 4.04 -12.75
CA VAL A 93 -10.42 4.53 -14.13
C VAL A 93 -11.60 5.47 -14.36
N THR A 94 -11.28 6.76 -14.43
CA THR A 94 -12.22 7.83 -14.77
C THR A 94 -12.38 7.92 -16.28
N ARG A 95 -13.62 7.85 -16.78
CA ARG A 95 -13.92 7.91 -18.21
C ARG A 95 -14.70 9.16 -18.58
N TYR A 96 -14.21 9.85 -19.62
CA TYR A 96 -14.94 10.88 -20.37
C TYR A 96 -15.35 10.34 -21.73
N PHE A 97 -16.66 10.33 -22.02
CA PHE A 97 -17.19 9.81 -23.29
C PHE A 97 -16.87 10.74 -24.46
N GLY A 98 -16.35 10.16 -25.55
CA GLY A 98 -15.90 10.89 -26.74
C GLY A 98 -16.93 11.08 -27.86
N GLY A 99 -18.19 10.70 -27.64
CA GLY A 99 -19.25 10.77 -28.66
C GLY A 99 -19.34 9.55 -29.58
N VAL A 100 -18.43 8.58 -29.46
CA VAL A 100 -18.44 7.34 -30.26
C VAL A 100 -18.46 6.13 -29.34
N LEU A 101 -19.40 5.21 -29.55
CA LEU A 101 -19.50 3.98 -28.78
C LEU A 101 -18.34 3.03 -29.12
N LEU A 102 -17.76 2.42 -28.08
CA LEU A 102 -16.66 1.45 -28.22
C LEU A 102 -17.17 0.01 -28.42
N GLY A 103 -18.41 -0.28 -28.02
CA GLY A 103 -18.92 -1.66 -27.85
C GLY A 103 -18.28 -2.36 -26.65
N THR A 104 -18.86 -3.49 -26.22
CA THR A 104 -18.41 -4.22 -25.02
C THR A 104 -16.93 -4.61 -25.09
N GLY A 105 -16.50 -5.25 -26.18
CA GLY A 105 -15.09 -5.63 -26.35
C GLY A 105 -14.11 -4.45 -26.52
N GLY A 106 -14.60 -3.27 -26.94
CA GLY A 106 -13.80 -2.05 -26.95
C GLY A 106 -13.61 -1.47 -25.54
N LEU A 107 -14.68 -1.46 -24.74
CA LEU A 107 -14.62 -1.02 -23.33
C LEU A 107 -13.70 -1.90 -22.51
N THR A 108 -13.87 -3.22 -22.60
CA THR A 108 -13.02 -4.18 -21.87
C THR A 108 -11.54 -3.95 -22.15
N ARG A 109 -11.16 -3.72 -23.41
CA ARG A 109 -9.77 -3.45 -23.79
C ARG A 109 -9.29 -2.09 -23.27
N ALA A 110 -10.08 -1.02 -23.45
CA ALA A 110 -9.71 0.31 -23.00
C ALA A 110 -9.53 0.41 -21.48
N TYR A 111 -10.44 -0.19 -20.69
CA TYR A 111 -10.31 -0.19 -19.23
C TYR A 111 -9.09 -0.98 -18.75
N ARG A 112 -8.83 -2.15 -19.34
CA ARG A 112 -7.63 -2.93 -19.01
C ARG A 112 -6.36 -2.16 -19.36
N GLU A 113 -6.30 -1.58 -20.55
CA GLU A 113 -5.14 -0.83 -21.03
C GLU A 113 -4.89 0.42 -20.18
N ALA A 114 -5.95 1.17 -19.83
CA ALA A 114 -5.85 2.31 -18.92
C ALA A 114 -5.27 1.90 -17.57
N ALA A 115 -5.76 0.80 -16.97
CA ALA A 115 -5.22 0.29 -15.71
C ALA A 115 -3.73 -0.09 -15.83
N VAL A 116 -3.33 -0.76 -16.92
CA VAL A 116 -1.92 -1.08 -17.20
C VAL A 116 -1.07 0.19 -17.29
N GLN A 117 -1.54 1.24 -17.96
CA GLN A 117 -0.82 2.52 -18.02
C GLN A 117 -0.73 3.20 -16.64
N GLY A 118 -1.78 3.10 -15.82
CA GLY A 118 -1.76 3.59 -14.44
C GLY A 118 -0.73 2.86 -13.57
N ILE A 119 -0.61 1.53 -13.74
CA ILE A 119 0.40 0.72 -13.05
C ILE A 119 1.80 1.09 -13.56
N ALA A 120 1.99 1.26 -14.87
CA ALA A 120 3.27 1.66 -15.45
C ALA A 120 3.70 3.07 -15.01
N GLY A 121 2.75 3.96 -14.73
CA GLY A 121 2.97 5.28 -14.15
C GLY A 121 3.21 5.28 -12.64
N SER A 122 3.15 4.12 -11.97
CA SER A 122 3.37 4.01 -10.53
C SER A 122 4.84 3.71 -10.19
N VAL A 123 5.31 4.24 -9.06
CA VAL A 123 6.54 3.74 -8.44
C VAL A 123 6.21 2.47 -7.67
N ILE A 124 6.88 1.36 -7.98
CA ILE A 124 6.63 0.07 -7.31
C ILE A 124 7.69 -0.18 -6.24
N ARG A 125 7.24 -0.59 -5.05
CA ARG A 125 8.07 -0.96 -3.91
C ARG A 125 7.68 -2.32 -3.33
N LYS A 126 8.65 -2.96 -2.68
CA LYS A 126 8.37 -4.10 -1.81
C LYS A 126 8.04 -3.56 -0.43
N ARG A 127 6.84 -3.90 0.07
CA ARG A 127 6.44 -3.67 1.46
C ARG A 127 6.21 -5.01 2.13
N MET A 128 6.56 -5.11 3.41
CA MET A 128 6.29 -6.28 4.24
C MET A 128 5.57 -5.84 5.51
N LEU A 129 4.63 -6.67 5.96
CA LEU A 129 3.98 -6.48 7.25
C LEU A 129 5.01 -6.76 8.34
N MET A 130 5.26 -5.78 9.20
CA MET A 130 6.25 -5.82 10.26
C MET A 130 5.61 -5.38 11.57
N CYS A 131 6.12 -5.88 12.69
CA CYS A 131 5.85 -5.31 14.00
C CYS A 131 6.58 -3.99 14.12
N ARG A 132 5.83 -2.93 14.40
CA ARG A 132 6.39 -1.71 14.94
C ARG A 132 6.57 -1.91 16.45
N ALA A 133 7.80 -1.79 16.92
CA ALA A 133 8.15 -1.97 18.32
C ALA A 133 8.97 -0.78 18.86
N VAL A 134 8.89 -0.59 20.17
CA VAL A 134 9.64 0.43 20.90
C VAL A 134 10.49 -0.24 21.94
N ALA A 135 11.81 -0.04 21.83
CA ALA A 135 12.76 -0.44 22.85
C ALA A 135 13.10 0.76 23.74
N LEU A 136 12.99 0.58 25.06
CA LEU A 136 13.24 1.58 26.08
C LEU A 136 14.44 1.13 26.91
N THR A 137 15.37 2.03 27.19
CA THR A 137 16.51 1.77 28.07
C THR A 137 17.08 3.08 28.62
N ASP A 138 17.99 3.01 29.58
CA ASP A 138 18.73 4.17 30.06
C ASP A 138 19.80 4.62 29.03
N TYR A 139 20.42 5.77 29.25
CA TYR A 139 21.44 6.28 28.33
C TYR A 139 22.66 5.33 28.21
N ALA A 140 22.99 4.58 29.27
CA ALA A 140 24.10 3.63 29.25
C ALA A 140 23.77 2.35 28.44
N GLY A 141 22.50 1.96 28.37
CA GLY A 141 22.00 0.80 27.63
C GLY A 141 21.82 1.06 26.13
N GLN A 142 21.67 2.32 25.71
CA GLN A 142 21.41 2.70 24.32
C GLN A 142 22.40 2.07 23.32
N SER A 143 23.71 2.18 23.59
CA SER A 143 24.75 1.66 22.70
C SER A 143 24.68 0.14 22.52
N ARG A 144 24.29 -0.58 23.58
CA ARG A 144 24.14 -2.05 23.56
C ARG A 144 22.91 -2.44 22.77
N MET A 145 21.81 -1.72 22.97
CA MET A 145 20.56 -1.90 22.23
C MET A 145 20.75 -1.71 20.73
N LEU A 146 21.42 -0.63 20.32
CA LEU A 146 21.76 -0.37 18.91
C LEU A 146 22.63 -1.49 18.32
N ARG A 147 23.56 -2.05 19.09
CA ARG A 147 24.38 -3.19 18.66
C ARG A 147 23.55 -4.44 18.43
N ILE A 148 22.58 -4.73 19.31
CA ILE A 148 21.66 -5.87 19.14
C ILE A 148 20.81 -5.68 17.87
N LEU A 149 20.18 -4.52 17.71
CA LEU A 149 19.37 -4.22 16.52
C LEU A 149 20.19 -4.35 15.24
N SER A 150 21.39 -3.77 15.21
CA SER A 150 22.29 -3.89 14.07
C SER A 150 22.73 -5.33 13.80
N GLY A 151 22.99 -6.13 14.84
CA GLY A 151 23.33 -7.55 14.70
C GLY A 151 22.21 -8.38 14.08
N GLU A 152 20.96 -7.98 14.29
CA GLU A 152 19.77 -8.57 13.70
C GLU A 152 19.42 -8.03 12.30
N GLY A 153 20.24 -7.13 11.76
CA GLY A 153 20.01 -6.45 10.48
C GLY A 153 18.89 -5.40 10.55
N ILE A 154 18.57 -4.91 11.74
CA ILE A 154 17.51 -3.93 11.96
C ILE A 154 18.10 -2.53 12.00
N ASN A 155 17.64 -1.70 11.07
CA ASN A 155 17.92 -0.28 11.11
C ASN A 155 16.98 0.39 12.12
N PRO A 156 17.51 1.06 13.16
CA PRO A 156 16.68 1.82 14.07
C PRO A 156 15.99 2.97 13.32
N GLY A 157 14.72 3.19 13.63
CA GLY A 157 13.95 4.32 13.15
C GLY A 157 14.16 5.54 14.05
N GLU A 158 13.06 6.16 14.46
CA GLU A 158 13.09 7.32 15.35
C GLU A 158 13.70 6.98 16.72
N THR A 159 14.55 7.88 17.22
CA THR A 159 15.11 7.81 18.59
C THR A 159 14.65 9.02 19.37
N ILE A 160 14.00 8.79 20.51
CA ILE A 160 13.42 9.81 21.38
C ILE A 160 14.19 9.82 22.69
N TYR A 161 14.72 10.98 23.06
CA TYR A 161 15.45 11.21 24.31
C TYR A 161 14.53 11.87 25.33
N GLU A 162 14.36 11.24 26.48
CA GLU A 162 13.51 11.70 27.58
C GLU A 162 14.32 11.86 28.87
N ALA A 163 13.72 12.47 29.88
CA ALA A 163 14.38 12.67 31.18
C ALA A 163 14.78 11.35 31.85
N GLU A 164 14.00 10.28 31.62
CA GLU A 164 14.15 8.97 32.27
C GLU A 164 14.89 7.94 31.40
N GLY A 165 15.26 8.27 30.15
CA GLY A 165 15.97 7.35 29.27
C GLY A 165 15.78 7.62 27.78
N VAL A 166 15.99 6.59 26.97
CA VAL A 166 15.96 6.62 25.51
C VAL A 166 14.96 5.60 25.00
N LYS A 167 14.13 6.02 24.04
CA LYS A 167 13.23 5.14 23.28
C LYS A 167 13.73 5.04 21.85
N ILE A 168 13.80 3.83 21.31
CA ILE A 168 14.14 3.57 19.91
C ILE A 168 13.00 2.81 19.28
N VAL A 169 12.42 3.41 18.24
CA VAL A 169 11.43 2.79 17.37
C VAL A 169 12.17 1.91 16.36
N PHE A 170 11.67 0.70 16.14
CA PHE A 170 12.21 -0.17 15.11
C PHE A 170 11.12 -1.10 14.55
N HIS A 171 11.45 -1.73 13.42
CA HIS A 171 10.58 -2.70 12.76
C HIS A 171 11.25 -4.05 12.65
N CYS A 172 10.52 -5.11 12.98
CA CYS A 172 10.98 -6.49 12.82
C CYS A 172 9.82 -7.42 12.46
N SER A 173 10.11 -8.66 12.08
CA SER A 173 9.07 -9.69 11.97
C SER A 173 8.55 -10.07 13.36
N GLU A 174 7.32 -10.58 13.42
CA GLU A 174 6.72 -11.13 14.65
C GLU A 174 7.61 -12.19 15.30
N GLU A 175 8.23 -13.05 14.47
CA GLU A 175 9.12 -14.11 14.91
C GLU A 175 10.40 -13.58 15.60
N LYS A 176 10.94 -12.45 15.12
CA LYS A 176 12.15 -11.85 15.68
C LYS A 176 11.90 -11.05 16.96
N LEU A 177 10.68 -10.57 17.18
CA LEU A 177 10.38 -9.67 18.29
C LEU A 177 10.75 -10.27 19.67
N PRO A 178 10.37 -11.52 20.02
CA PRO A 178 10.78 -12.13 21.28
C PRO A 178 12.30 -12.30 21.43
N VAL A 179 12.99 -12.62 20.33
CA VAL A 179 14.45 -12.81 20.32
C VAL A 179 15.16 -11.49 20.62
N ILE A 180 14.74 -10.41 19.97
CA ILE A 180 15.28 -9.06 20.19
C ILE A 180 15.00 -8.59 21.62
N ALA A 181 13.77 -8.82 22.11
CA ALA A 181 13.39 -8.44 23.46
C ALA A 181 14.27 -9.12 24.52
N SER A 182 14.51 -10.43 24.38
CA SER A 182 15.39 -11.19 25.28
C SER A 182 16.82 -10.67 25.23
N ALA A 183 17.37 -10.49 24.01
CA ALA A 183 18.74 -10.02 23.83
C ALA A 183 18.96 -8.60 24.40
N ILE A 184 17.97 -7.71 24.27
CA ILE A 184 18.02 -6.37 24.86
C ILE A 184 18.00 -6.44 26.39
N GLN A 185 17.11 -7.24 26.98
CA GLN A 185 17.05 -7.41 28.45
C GLN A 185 18.37 -7.92 29.02
N GLU A 186 18.95 -8.96 28.41
CA GLU A 186 20.25 -9.52 28.84
C GLU A 186 21.38 -8.49 28.73
N ALA A 187 21.49 -7.80 27.61
CA ALA A 187 22.57 -6.85 27.35
C ALA A 187 22.51 -5.61 28.27
N THR A 188 21.33 -5.28 28.79
CA THR A 188 21.06 -4.11 29.62
C THR A 188 20.86 -4.45 31.11
N ALA A 189 21.19 -5.67 31.53
CA ALA A 189 21.01 -6.13 32.91
C ALA A 189 19.56 -6.00 33.43
N GLY A 190 18.57 -6.15 32.54
CA GLY A 190 17.14 -6.11 32.86
C GLY A 190 16.48 -4.73 32.75
N GLU A 191 17.23 -3.66 32.55
CA GLU A 191 16.68 -2.30 32.42
C GLU A 191 15.98 -2.07 31.07
N GLY A 192 16.48 -2.70 30.01
CA GLY A 192 15.94 -2.59 28.66
C GLY A 192 14.61 -3.33 28.49
N ARG A 193 13.61 -2.66 27.93
CA ARG A 193 12.27 -3.24 27.67
C ARG A 193 11.88 -3.03 26.22
N VAL A 194 11.20 -4.00 25.63
CA VAL A 194 10.66 -3.90 24.27
C VAL A 194 9.16 -4.12 24.32
N ASN A 195 8.41 -3.19 23.72
CA ASN A 195 6.97 -3.29 23.58
C ASN A 195 6.59 -3.27 22.10
N SER A 196 5.71 -4.20 21.69
CA SER A 196 5.04 -4.14 20.39
C SER A 196 3.90 -3.12 20.45
N GLU A 197 3.73 -2.32 19.40
CA GLU A 197 2.61 -1.38 19.31
C GLU A 197 1.55 -1.84 18.30
N CYS A 198 1.98 -2.15 17.08
CA CYS A 198 1.07 -2.54 16.01
C CYS A 198 1.80 -3.31 14.89
N LEU A 199 1.01 -3.89 13.98
CA LEU A 199 1.49 -4.38 12.69
C LEU A 199 1.26 -3.29 11.64
N GLU A 200 2.28 -3.02 10.83
CA GLU A 200 2.16 -2.10 9.69
C GLU A 200 3.01 -2.53 8.50
N TYR A 201 2.60 -2.15 7.29
CA TYR A 201 3.38 -2.42 6.09
C TYR A 201 4.53 -1.43 5.97
N VAL A 202 5.78 -1.90 6.01
CA VAL A 202 6.98 -1.07 5.89
C VAL A 202 7.64 -1.31 4.55
N THR A 203 8.09 -0.23 3.91
CA THR A 203 8.91 -0.32 2.69
C THR A 203 10.27 -0.88 3.02
N ILE A 204 10.67 -1.93 2.31
CA ILE A 204 12.00 -2.51 2.43
C ILE A 204 12.83 -2.16 1.19
N SER A 205 14.08 -1.76 1.43
CA SER A 205 15.10 -1.52 0.40
C SER A 205 15.62 -2.81 -0.22
#